data_AF-A0A7Z9Y0U3-F1
#
_entry.id   AF-A0A7Z9Y0U3-F1
#
_cell.length_a   1.000
_cell.length_b   1.000
_cell.length_c   1.000
_cell.angle_alpha   90.00
_cell.angle_beta   90.00
_cell.angle_gamma   90.00
#
_symmetry.space_group_name_H-M   'P 1'
#
loop_
_entity.id
_entity.type
_entity.pdbx_description
1 polymer ?
#
loop_
_entity_poly.entity_id
_entity_poly.type
_entity_poly.pdbx_seq_one_letter_code
_entity_poly.pdbx_strand_id
1 'polypeptide(L)'
;MMTVLRFDDNRGGLAYPFLPNEWQWEIVSRPFRDGALEDNAEALNQIFQAYPPIPSAGSGPALRWVKDNKVLDLVVPGMDTQSFLERTGLQLSMHKGGYILSKRLSRVMRPYRYWGFFSDDEVTIDTNEFLDGRLWDGSGQVSRSFIQRLADSLELDERHRRELLRANRFEVTTLHAGGQDKGHVLVVDDLAVDFMFPAGSVKQELSLQNGRIFIGLNPIHSEDKMCLDVQSLINLHPFFKPEHLLAWAGMESGLFLEGIRNGRLESILNRLYDAESVSDLDALADWHVGEYIASGGSLMWFAGMVKAVARQHLNRLGSRAGKFRAPIPGGRYYIFPAAVGNRDVPEGHIELDPDCATAWVNDNDWLIYIVDVLGGCDGDDALWVFPFADMDDGRKQKMLIWRSPNQLGEYVVLEPTANSHTIEWDIPNGVLSYPKMQSRLLSNRIDSVRYQYGKLTEASDSSRTNVSYSIGAMSSTIQRAAANRGTLGAFCNVTMLCKAIYGRLPNKLPATLEDVIDGSVKTGLDLSPVQAWNQMALERMVKHGQKNASRAMPEALLERLPEWLRAQAFVAESHWLDRLTAAMEMHKAQ
;
A
#
# COMPACT_ATOMS: atom_id res chain seq x y z
N MET A 1 9.34 19.80 3.38
CA MET A 1 9.84 20.22 4.70
C MET A 1 10.63 19.05 5.30
N MET A 2 11.76 19.33 5.96
CA MET A 2 12.51 18.30 6.70
C MET A 2 11.68 17.85 7.91
N THR A 3 11.63 16.55 8.17
CA THR A 3 10.97 15.98 9.35
C THR A 3 11.98 15.19 10.16
N VAL A 4 11.89 15.25 11.49
CA VAL A 4 12.78 14.51 12.39
C VAL A 4 11.91 13.63 13.27
N LEU A 5 12.22 12.34 13.29
CA LEU A 5 11.68 11.38 14.24
C LEU A 5 12.74 11.16 15.33
N ARG A 6 12.34 11.17 16.61
CA ARG A 6 13.25 11.15 17.76
C ARG A 6 12.91 10.00 18.70
N PHE A 7 13.90 9.44 19.38
CA PHE A 7 13.72 8.30 20.30
C PHE A 7 12.53 8.45 21.29
N ASP A 8 12.25 9.67 21.76
CA ASP A 8 11.22 10.01 22.74
C ASP A 8 9.82 10.27 22.17
N ASP A 9 9.62 10.17 20.85
CA ASP A 9 8.29 10.30 20.26
C ASP A 9 7.34 9.20 20.76
N ASN A 10 6.12 9.59 21.15
CA ASN A 10 5.07 8.65 21.53
C ASN A 10 4.56 7.89 20.29
N ARG A 11 4.55 6.56 20.36
CA ARG A 11 4.22 5.67 19.22
C ARG A 11 3.13 4.66 19.53
N GLY A 12 2.33 4.87 20.58
CA GLY A 12 1.18 3.99 20.88
C GLY A 12 1.59 2.53 21.12
N GLY A 13 2.67 2.33 21.89
CA GLY A 13 3.19 1.00 22.23
C GLY A 13 4.08 0.34 21.16
N LEU A 14 4.38 1.01 20.04
CA LEU A 14 5.38 0.53 19.09
C LEU A 14 6.80 0.92 19.51
N ALA A 15 7.78 0.06 19.21
CA ALA A 15 9.20 0.31 19.45
C ALA A 15 10.04 0.06 18.20
N TYR A 16 11.20 0.71 18.08
CA TYR A 16 12.19 0.42 17.04
C TYR A 16 13.16 -0.65 17.54
N PRO A 17 13.08 -1.93 17.12
CA PRO A 17 13.81 -3.02 17.74
C PRO A 17 15.34 -2.87 17.69
N PHE A 18 15.83 -2.23 16.64
CA PHE A 18 17.26 -1.98 16.42
C PHE A 18 17.74 -0.63 16.96
N LEU A 19 16.85 0.19 17.52
CA LEU A 19 17.16 1.55 18.00
C LEU A 19 16.66 1.73 19.44
N PRO A 20 17.40 1.23 20.44
CA PRO A 20 17.05 1.41 21.85
C PRO A 20 17.02 2.90 22.24
N ASN A 21 16.06 3.29 23.10
CA ASN A 21 15.83 4.68 23.47
C ASN A 21 17.02 5.33 24.18
N GLU A 22 17.80 4.54 24.93
CA GLU A 22 19.01 4.98 25.63
C GLU A 22 20.11 5.49 24.68
N TRP A 23 20.03 5.18 23.39
CA TRP A 23 20.97 5.70 22.39
C TRP A 23 20.63 7.12 21.92
N GLN A 24 19.49 7.68 22.34
CA GLN A 24 19.08 9.05 21.99
C GLN A 24 19.12 9.35 20.48
N TRP A 25 18.67 8.37 19.69
CA TRP A 25 18.77 8.41 18.23
C TRP A 25 17.73 9.36 17.61
N GLU A 26 18.03 9.80 16.39
CA GLU A 26 17.12 10.58 15.54
C GLU A 26 17.15 10.05 14.10
N ILE A 27 15.99 10.00 13.43
CA ILE A 27 15.90 9.75 11.99
C ILE A 27 15.50 11.06 11.31
N VAL A 28 16.43 11.62 10.55
CA VAL A 28 16.26 12.86 9.79
C VAL A 28 15.79 12.53 8.37
N SER A 29 14.59 12.97 8.01
CA SER A 29 14.03 12.81 6.67
C SER A 29 14.18 14.08 5.84
N ARG A 30 14.84 13.97 4.70
CA ARG A 30 15.07 15.07 3.75
C ARG A 30 14.39 14.73 2.42
N PRO A 31 13.25 15.36 2.09
CA PRO A 31 12.61 15.14 0.80
C PRO A 31 13.43 15.77 -0.32
N PHE A 32 13.38 15.16 -1.50
CA PHE A 32 13.85 15.81 -2.72
C PHE A 32 12.92 17.00 -3.04
N ARG A 33 13.46 18.20 -3.35
CA ARG A 33 12.70 19.44 -3.55
C ARG A 33 12.03 19.53 -4.91
N ASP A 34 10.78 20.00 -4.98
CA ASP A 34 10.06 20.28 -6.23
C ASP A 34 10.75 21.44 -6.97
N GLY A 35 11.17 21.22 -8.23
CA GLY A 35 11.96 22.21 -8.98
C GLY A 35 12.69 21.62 -10.20
N ALA A 36 13.31 22.50 -11.00
CA ALA A 36 14.12 22.13 -12.17
C ALA A 36 15.37 21.32 -11.74
N LEU A 37 16.04 20.67 -12.70
CA LEU A 37 17.29 19.92 -12.44
C LEU A 37 18.37 20.77 -11.71
N GLU A 38 18.37 22.08 -11.91
CA GLU A 38 19.27 23.04 -11.24
C GLU A 38 18.92 23.23 -9.75
N ASP A 39 17.63 23.34 -9.41
CA ASP A 39 17.15 23.39 -8.01
C ASP A 39 17.45 22.08 -7.27
N ASN A 40 17.41 20.96 -8.01
CA ASN A 40 17.81 19.66 -7.50
C ASN A 40 19.30 19.59 -7.19
N ALA A 41 20.17 20.28 -7.95
CA ALA A 41 21.61 20.27 -7.66
C ALA A 41 21.93 20.97 -6.34
N GLU A 42 21.27 22.11 -6.04
CA GLU A 42 21.40 22.76 -4.74
C GLU A 42 20.78 21.93 -3.60
N ALA A 43 19.61 21.32 -3.82
CA ALA A 43 18.99 20.44 -2.83
C ALA A 43 19.83 19.17 -2.55
N LEU A 44 20.42 18.58 -3.59
CA LEU A 44 21.35 17.47 -3.46
C LEU A 44 22.63 17.91 -2.77
N ASN A 45 23.16 19.08 -3.11
CA ASN A 45 24.27 19.66 -2.37
C ASN A 45 23.90 19.86 -0.90
N GLN A 46 22.69 20.30 -0.55
CA GLN A 46 22.25 20.36 0.84
C GLN A 46 22.17 18.97 1.47
N ILE A 47 21.74 17.91 0.77
CA ILE A 47 21.74 16.54 1.30
C ILE A 47 23.18 16.02 1.52
N PHE A 48 24.10 16.34 0.62
CA PHE A 48 25.50 15.92 0.68
C PHE A 48 26.37 16.80 1.57
N GLN A 49 26.03 18.08 1.74
CA GLN A 49 26.73 19.09 2.54
C GLN A 49 26.04 19.38 3.86
N ALA A 50 24.85 18.83 4.13
CA ALA A 50 24.24 18.79 5.46
C ALA A 50 25.03 17.84 6.38
N TYR A 51 26.31 18.14 6.51
CA TYR A 51 27.21 17.81 7.60
C TYR A 51 27.52 19.07 8.44
N PRO A 52 26.61 20.04 8.74
CA PRO A 52 26.85 20.79 9.95
C PRO A 52 26.70 19.77 11.09
N PRO A 53 27.56 19.84 12.12
CA PRO A 53 27.43 18.97 13.27
C PRO A 53 26.02 19.18 13.81
N ILE A 54 25.21 18.13 13.83
CA ILE A 54 24.21 18.05 14.88
C ILE A 54 25.05 18.19 16.16
N PRO A 55 24.83 19.20 17.01
CA PRO A 55 25.76 19.54 18.10
C PRO A 55 26.12 18.36 19.01
N SER A 56 25.28 17.31 19.04
CA SER A 56 25.47 16.05 19.76
C SER A 56 26.17 14.93 18.99
N ALA A 57 26.34 15.00 17.67
CA ALA A 57 26.69 13.83 16.86
C ALA A 57 28.19 13.62 16.62
N GLY A 58 29.00 14.67 16.44
CA GLY A 58 30.47 14.57 16.26
C GLY A 58 31.00 13.82 15.02
N SER A 59 30.31 12.78 14.52
CA SER A 59 30.78 11.78 13.54
C SER A 59 29.89 11.60 12.30
N GLY A 60 28.79 12.36 12.14
CA GLY A 60 27.86 12.22 11.01
C GLY A 60 26.78 11.14 11.22
N PRO A 61 25.98 10.79 10.19
CA PRO A 61 24.94 9.76 10.32
C PRO A 61 25.54 8.35 10.42
N ALA A 62 24.97 7.52 11.29
CA ALA A 62 25.30 6.11 11.43
C ALA A 62 24.85 5.33 10.19
N LEU A 63 23.65 5.61 9.66
CA LEU A 63 23.12 5.02 8.44
C LEU A 63 22.43 6.06 7.54
N ARG A 64 22.41 5.81 6.23
CA ARG A 64 21.76 6.61 5.19
C ARG A 64 21.09 5.71 4.17
N TRP A 65 19.83 5.96 3.86
CA TRP A 65 19.09 5.22 2.83
C TRP A 65 18.02 6.06 2.15
N VAL A 66 17.44 5.53 1.06
CA VAL A 66 16.39 6.21 0.30
C VAL A 66 15.04 5.55 0.53
N LYS A 67 14.01 6.34 0.81
CA LYS A 67 12.62 5.88 0.94
C LYS A 67 11.65 6.98 0.52
N ASP A 68 10.62 6.63 -0.26
CA ASP A 68 9.48 7.51 -0.60
C ASP A 68 9.85 8.90 -1.15
N ASN A 69 10.82 8.97 -2.08
CA ASN A 69 11.38 10.23 -2.62
C ASN A 69 12.07 11.11 -1.56
N LYS A 70 12.66 10.48 -0.54
CA LYS A 70 13.41 11.15 0.53
C LYS A 70 14.70 10.39 0.83
N VAL A 71 15.67 11.12 1.38
CA VAL A 71 16.85 10.54 2.03
C VAL A 71 16.59 10.51 3.53
N LEU A 72 16.82 9.35 4.13
CA LEU A 72 16.71 9.12 5.56
C LEU A 72 18.11 8.93 6.13
N ASP A 73 18.44 9.73 7.14
CA ASP A 73 19.67 9.60 7.91
C ASP A 73 19.34 9.21 9.34
N LEU A 74 19.92 8.09 9.80
CA LEU A 74 19.92 7.72 11.21
C LEU A 74 21.13 8.37 11.88
N VAL A 75 20.88 9.12 12.93
CA VAL A 75 21.88 9.78 13.76
C VAL A 75 21.82 9.15 15.14
N VAL A 76 22.97 8.70 15.63
CA VAL A 76 23.13 8.17 16.98
C VAL A 76 24.35 8.87 17.59
N PRO A 77 24.19 9.68 18.66
CA PRO A 77 25.29 10.40 19.28
C PRO A 77 26.51 9.52 19.59
N GLY A 78 27.68 9.92 19.10
CA GLY A 78 28.94 9.22 19.33
C GLY A 78 29.09 7.87 18.63
N MET A 79 28.25 7.56 17.64
CA MET A 79 28.27 6.29 16.92
C MET A 79 28.35 6.53 15.41
N ASP A 80 29.42 6.05 14.80
CA ASP A 80 29.56 6.01 13.35
C ASP A 80 28.92 4.73 12.75
N THR A 81 29.00 4.58 11.42
CA THR A 81 28.45 3.41 10.73
C THR A 81 29.03 2.10 11.27
N GLN A 82 30.34 2.01 11.46
CA GLN A 82 30.98 0.77 11.90
C GLN A 82 30.53 0.41 13.32
N SER A 83 30.59 1.37 14.25
CA SER A 83 30.17 1.18 15.64
C SER A 83 28.69 0.78 15.73
N PHE A 84 27.84 1.33 14.87
CA PHE A 84 26.42 0.98 14.81
C PHE A 84 26.20 -0.45 14.32
N LEU A 85 26.87 -0.85 13.23
CA LEU A 85 26.77 -2.20 12.69
C LEU A 85 27.32 -3.25 13.66
N GLU A 86 28.43 -2.96 14.34
CA GLU A 86 28.99 -3.85 15.37
C GLU A 86 28.04 -4.02 16.56
N ARG A 87 27.42 -2.95 17.06
CA ARG A 87 26.48 -3.00 18.19
C ARG A 87 25.17 -3.70 17.85
N THR A 88 24.63 -3.46 16.67
CA THR A 88 23.37 -4.08 16.23
C THR A 88 23.58 -5.51 15.71
N GLY A 89 24.79 -5.81 15.25
CA GLY A 89 25.15 -7.03 14.51
C GLY A 89 24.64 -7.05 13.08
N LEU A 90 24.14 -5.93 12.56
CA LEU A 90 23.65 -5.84 11.18
C LEU A 90 24.82 -5.92 10.20
N GLN A 91 24.61 -6.65 9.11
CA GLN A 91 25.51 -6.67 7.97
C GLN A 91 24.77 -6.20 6.72
N LEU A 92 25.36 -5.22 6.02
CA LEU A 92 24.77 -4.57 4.86
C LEU A 92 25.54 -4.94 3.59
N SER A 93 24.82 -5.28 2.52
CA SER A 93 25.38 -5.59 1.22
C SER A 93 24.68 -4.80 0.12
N MET A 94 25.48 -4.17 -0.74
CA MET A 94 25.04 -3.41 -1.92
C MET A 94 25.23 -4.21 -3.21
N HIS A 95 25.42 -5.53 -3.16
CA HIS A 95 25.65 -6.35 -4.36
C HIS A 95 24.52 -6.29 -5.41
N LYS A 96 23.27 -6.02 -4.98
CA LYS A 96 22.13 -5.73 -5.88
C LYS A 96 21.78 -4.23 -5.98
N GLY A 97 22.64 -3.36 -5.47
CA GLY A 97 22.48 -1.90 -5.49
C GLY A 97 21.82 -1.30 -4.25
N GLY A 98 21.97 0.02 -4.09
CA GLY A 98 21.51 0.75 -2.90
C GLY A 98 19.99 0.88 -2.76
N TYR A 99 19.22 0.78 -3.84
CA TYR A 99 17.75 0.77 -3.76
C TYR A 99 17.23 -0.46 -3.04
N ILE A 100 17.71 -1.65 -3.44
CA ILE A 100 17.29 -2.91 -2.83
C ILE A 100 17.71 -2.92 -1.36
N LEU A 101 18.96 -2.53 -1.06
CA LEU A 101 19.40 -2.37 0.33
C LEU A 101 18.51 -1.40 1.11
N SER A 102 18.17 -0.24 0.54
CA SER A 102 17.29 0.74 1.18
C SER A 102 15.89 0.19 1.47
N LYS A 103 15.33 -0.64 0.58
CA LYS A 103 14.06 -1.35 0.79
C LYS A 103 14.17 -2.32 1.97
N ARG A 104 15.25 -3.10 2.06
CA ARG A 104 15.48 -4.03 3.19
C ARG A 104 15.71 -3.30 4.52
N LEU A 105 16.53 -2.26 4.49
CA LEU A 105 16.82 -1.46 5.68
C LEU A 105 15.56 -0.76 6.22
N SER A 106 14.71 -0.25 5.32
CA SER A 106 13.43 0.37 5.70
C SER A 106 12.47 -0.58 6.41
N ARG A 107 12.63 -1.91 6.25
CA ARG A 107 11.81 -2.89 6.97
C ARG A 107 12.28 -3.11 8.40
N VAL A 108 13.58 -3.10 8.68
CA VAL A 108 14.09 -3.25 10.05
C VAL A 108 14.16 -1.93 10.80
N MET A 109 14.27 -0.81 10.09
CA MET A 109 14.24 0.55 10.63
C MET A 109 12.81 1.12 10.64
N ARG A 110 11.83 0.28 10.99
CA ARG A 110 10.43 0.67 11.25
C ARG A 110 10.03 0.19 12.65
N PRO A 111 9.00 0.79 13.26
CA PRO A 111 8.57 0.39 14.58
C PRO A 111 7.69 -0.88 14.50
N TYR A 112 7.77 -1.72 15.53
CA TYR A 112 7.02 -2.97 15.68
C TYR A 112 6.33 -3.01 17.04
N ARG A 113 5.16 -3.69 17.08
CA ARG A 113 4.50 -4.07 18.34
C ARG A 113 4.90 -5.47 18.77
N TYR A 114 4.78 -6.43 17.85
CA TYR A 114 5.06 -7.84 18.09
C TYR A 114 6.41 -8.18 17.46
N TRP A 115 7.45 -8.29 18.27
CA TRP A 115 8.80 -8.57 17.79
C TRP A 115 9.65 -9.23 18.88
N GLY A 116 10.75 -9.88 18.49
CA GLY A 116 11.70 -10.45 19.44
C GLY A 116 13.06 -10.68 18.81
N PHE A 117 14.09 -10.74 19.67
CA PHE A 117 15.39 -11.31 19.32
C PHE A 117 15.52 -12.66 20.02
N PHE A 118 15.93 -13.66 19.25
CA PHE A 118 16.07 -15.04 19.68
C PHE A 118 17.48 -15.51 19.34
N SER A 119 18.01 -16.51 20.05
CA SER A 119 19.20 -17.23 19.58
C SER A 119 18.83 -18.21 18.46
N ASP A 120 19.83 -18.63 17.69
CA ASP A 120 19.64 -19.52 16.53
C ASP A 120 19.02 -20.90 16.91
N ASP A 121 19.08 -21.32 18.18
CA ASP A 121 18.51 -22.55 18.69
C ASP A 121 17.07 -22.41 19.25
N GLU A 122 16.58 -21.18 19.45
CA GLU A 122 15.23 -20.90 19.96
C GLU A 122 14.15 -20.85 18.87
N VAL A 123 14.56 -20.65 17.60
CA VAL A 123 13.66 -20.51 16.45
C VAL A 123 14.16 -21.36 15.28
N THR A 124 13.28 -22.21 14.77
CA THR A 124 13.54 -23.05 13.61
C THR A 124 12.92 -22.46 12.34
N ILE A 125 13.75 -22.18 11.34
CA ILE A 125 13.31 -21.67 10.03
C ILE A 125 13.70 -22.69 8.96
N ASP A 126 12.70 -23.23 8.26
CA ASP A 126 12.89 -24.12 7.10
C ASP A 126 12.76 -23.35 5.79
N THR A 127 13.82 -23.36 4.99
CA THR A 127 13.80 -22.90 3.60
C THR A 127 13.62 -24.10 2.69
N ASN A 128 12.37 -24.40 2.37
CA ASN A 128 11.96 -25.68 1.80
C ASN A 128 12.08 -25.70 0.27
N GLU A 129 12.92 -26.60 -0.26
CA GLU A 129 13.17 -26.74 -1.71
C GLU A 129 12.01 -27.40 -2.48
N PHE A 130 11.06 -28.04 -1.78
CA PHE A 130 9.91 -28.70 -2.40
C PHE A 130 8.71 -27.76 -2.61
N LEU A 131 8.75 -26.54 -2.06
CA LEU A 131 7.74 -25.52 -2.31
C LEU A 131 8.01 -24.84 -3.66
N ASP A 132 6.99 -24.72 -4.50
CA ASP A 132 7.09 -23.96 -5.75
C ASP A 132 7.24 -22.47 -5.44
N GLY A 133 8.42 -21.92 -5.69
CA GLY A 133 8.74 -20.52 -5.42
C GLY A 133 7.86 -19.51 -6.17
N ARG A 134 7.22 -19.87 -7.30
CA ARG A 134 6.25 -18.99 -7.99
C ARG A 134 4.89 -19.00 -7.31
N LEU A 135 4.48 -20.16 -6.79
CA LEU A 135 3.22 -20.32 -6.07
C LEU A 135 3.30 -19.69 -4.67
N TRP A 136 4.47 -19.76 -4.05
CA TRP A 136 4.72 -19.25 -2.69
C TRP A 136 5.41 -17.87 -2.68
N ASP A 137 5.46 -17.15 -3.81
CA ASP A 137 6.18 -15.87 -3.88
C ASP A 137 5.59 -14.82 -2.92
N GLY A 138 6.35 -14.49 -1.87
CA GLY A 138 5.93 -13.57 -0.82
C GLY A 138 5.04 -14.21 0.27
N SER A 139 4.95 -15.54 0.30
CA SER A 139 4.12 -16.31 1.22
C SER A 139 4.97 -17.28 2.05
N GLY A 140 4.48 -17.64 3.23
CA GLY A 140 5.05 -18.67 4.08
C GLY A 140 4.06 -19.15 5.14
N GLN A 141 4.55 -19.98 6.06
CA GLN A 141 3.79 -20.43 7.22
C GLN A 141 4.57 -20.17 8.51
N VAL A 142 3.83 -19.99 9.61
CA VAL A 142 4.35 -19.86 10.96
C VAL A 142 3.58 -20.78 11.90
N SER A 143 4.24 -21.40 12.86
CA SER A 143 3.57 -22.29 13.82
C SER A 143 2.77 -21.49 14.85
N ARG A 144 1.59 -21.99 15.23
CA ARG A 144 0.83 -21.39 16.35
C ARG A 144 1.62 -21.46 17.66
N SER A 145 2.42 -22.50 17.84
CA SER A 145 3.27 -22.66 19.02
C SER A 145 4.29 -21.52 19.13
N PHE A 146 4.91 -21.08 18.02
CA PHE A 146 5.80 -19.91 18.02
C PHE A 146 5.05 -18.63 18.40
N ILE A 147 3.85 -18.40 17.84
CA ILE A 147 3.03 -17.23 18.19
C ILE A 147 2.72 -17.19 19.68
N GLN A 148 2.40 -18.33 20.29
CA GLN A 148 2.19 -18.45 21.73
C GLN A 148 3.47 -18.10 22.52
N ARG A 149 4.64 -18.65 22.12
CA ARG A 149 5.93 -18.33 22.77
C ARG A 149 6.28 -16.85 22.68
N LEU A 150 6.06 -16.22 21.52
CA LEU A 150 6.28 -14.79 21.35
C LEU A 150 5.33 -13.96 22.21
N ALA A 151 4.05 -14.35 22.30
CA ALA A 151 3.09 -13.64 23.15
C ALA A 151 3.48 -13.73 24.64
N ASP A 152 4.06 -14.85 25.07
CA ASP A 152 4.49 -15.09 26.46
C ASP A 152 5.79 -14.37 26.81
N SER A 153 6.63 -14.03 25.83
CA SER A 153 7.86 -13.26 26.05
C SER A 153 7.65 -11.74 26.04
N LEU A 154 6.50 -11.27 25.58
CA LEU A 154 6.19 -9.85 25.44
C LEU A 154 5.33 -9.32 26.61
N GLU A 155 5.67 -8.12 27.08
CA GLU A 155 4.84 -7.36 28.01
C GLU A 155 3.68 -6.68 27.26
N LEU A 156 2.61 -7.44 27.02
CA LEU A 156 1.41 -6.98 26.31
C LEU A 156 0.23 -6.79 27.27
N ASP A 157 -0.59 -5.76 27.01
CA ASP A 157 -1.92 -5.71 27.59
C ASP A 157 -2.83 -6.81 27.00
N GLU A 158 -3.97 -7.04 27.65
CA GLU A 158 -4.93 -8.08 27.26
C GLU A 158 -5.47 -7.91 25.83
N ARG A 159 -5.60 -6.67 25.34
CA ARG A 159 -6.10 -6.40 23.98
C ARG A 159 -5.06 -6.86 22.96
N HIS A 160 -3.82 -6.43 23.10
CA HIS A 160 -2.74 -6.75 22.17
C HIS A 160 -2.33 -8.23 22.23
N ARG A 161 -2.33 -8.82 23.44
CA ARG A 161 -2.12 -10.27 23.60
C ARG A 161 -3.18 -11.07 22.86
N ARG A 162 -4.45 -10.68 22.98
CA ARG A 162 -5.55 -11.33 22.27
C ARG A 162 -5.45 -11.18 20.75
N GLU A 163 -5.08 -9.99 20.26
CA GLU A 163 -4.86 -9.76 18.83
C GLU A 163 -3.77 -10.69 18.29
N LEU A 164 -2.61 -10.75 18.94
CA LEU A 164 -1.51 -11.62 18.55
C LEU A 164 -1.91 -13.10 18.54
N LEU A 165 -2.64 -13.57 19.56
CA LEU A 165 -3.01 -14.99 19.67
C LEU A 165 -4.15 -15.42 18.74
N ARG A 166 -5.00 -14.49 18.30
CA ARG A 166 -6.17 -14.79 17.46
C ARG A 166 -5.93 -14.55 15.97
N ALA A 167 -4.95 -13.73 15.60
CA ALA A 167 -4.62 -13.53 14.22
C ALA A 167 -4.12 -14.83 13.58
N ASN A 168 -4.67 -15.18 12.41
CA ASN A 168 -4.24 -16.35 11.64
C ASN A 168 -3.30 -16.00 10.47
N ARG A 169 -2.98 -14.71 10.31
CA ARG A 169 -2.08 -14.22 9.27
C ARG A 169 -1.28 -13.02 9.77
N PHE A 170 0.00 -12.99 9.42
CA PHE A 170 0.90 -11.87 9.73
C PHE A 170 1.69 -11.43 8.51
N GLU A 171 1.93 -10.13 8.36
CA GLU A 171 3.10 -9.65 7.63
C GLU A 171 4.32 -9.94 8.52
N VAL A 172 5.30 -10.64 7.96
CA VAL A 172 6.51 -11.07 8.67
C VAL A 172 7.74 -10.35 8.16
N THR A 173 8.67 -10.12 9.07
CA THR A 173 10.07 -9.85 8.75
C THR A 173 10.92 -10.75 9.65
N THR A 174 11.67 -11.66 9.04
CA THR A 174 12.75 -12.39 9.75
C THR A 174 14.08 -11.76 9.35
N LEU A 175 15.05 -11.72 10.27
CA LEU A 175 16.42 -11.36 9.94
C LEU A 175 17.37 -12.26 10.71
N HIS A 176 18.20 -13.01 9.99
CA HIS A 176 19.11 -14.01 10.51
C HIS A 176 20.44 -13.96 9.74
N ALA A 177 21.38 -14.84 10.06
CA ALA A 177 22.71 -14.86 9.42
C ALA A 177 22.66 -15.07 7.90
N GLY A 178 21.64 -15.79 7.42
CA GLY A 178 21.43 -16.07 5.99
C GLY A 178 20.83 -14.90 5.20
N GLY A 179 20.19 -13.94 5.87
CA GLY A 179 19.53 -12.80 5.22
C GLY A 179 18.22 -12.40 5.89
N GLN A 180 17.32 -11.84 5.09
CA GLN A 180 15.99 -11.39 5.46
C GLN A 180 14.91 -12.12 4.66
N ASP A 181 13.94 -12.74 5.34
CA ASP A 181 12.65 -13.10 4.73
C ASP A 181 11.62 -12.00 4.98
N LYS A 182 10.76 -11.81 3.99
CA LYS A 182 9.68 -10.81 3.98
C LYS A 182 8.51 -11.37 3.19
N GLY A 183 7.31 -11.19 3.72
CA GLY A 183 6.08 -11.58 3.05
C GLY A 183 4.96 -11.69 4.07
N HIS A 184 3.95 -12.48 3.73
CA HIS A 184 2.89 -12.85 4.66
C HIS A 184 3.07 -14.32 5.07
N VAL A 185 2.82 -14.62 6.35
CA VAL A 185 2.79 -15.99 6.87
C VAL A 185 1.39 -16.34 7.35
N LEU A 186 0.94 -17.55 7.01
CA LEU A 186 -0.26 -18.16 7.57
C LEU A 186 0.08 -18.89 8.86
N VAL A 187 -0.76 -18.77 9.89
CA VAL A 187 -0.59 -19.51 11.15
C VAL A 187 -1.11 -20.94 10.97
N VAL A 188 -0.29 -21.93 11.31
CA VAL A 188 -0.60 -23.36 11.21
C VAL A 188 -0.37 -24.04 12.56
N ASP A 189 -1.28 -24.92 12.97
CA ASP A 189 -1.25 -25.54 14.31
C ASP A 189 -0.11 -26.57 14.43
N ASP A 190 0.00 -27.47 13.45
CA ASP A 190 0.90 -28.62 13.48
C ASP A 190 2.10 -28.45 12.52
N LEU A 191 2.70 -27.26 12.48
CA LEU A 191 3.92 -27.02 11.70
C LEU A 191 5.14 -27.57 12.47
N ALA A 192 5.94 -28.41 11.81
CA ALA A 192 7.11 -29.08 12.43
C ALA A 192 8.27 -28.12 12.77
N VAL A 193 8.24 -26.92 12.22
CA VAL A 193 9.20 -25.83 12.42
C VAL A 193 8.44 -24.56 12.82
N ASP A 194 9.14 -23.53 13.28
CA ASP A 194 8.49 -22.27 13.65
C ASP A 194 8.11 -21.45 12.42
N PHE A 195 8.96 -21.44 11.39
CA PHE A 195 8.69 -20.77 10.12
C PHE A 195 9.06 -21.65 8.94
N MET A 196 8.25 -21.61 7.89
CA MET A 196 8.53 -22.28 6.63
C MET A 196 8.36 -21.30 5.46
N PHE A 197 9.39 -21.20 4.63
CA PHE A 197 9.44 -20.38 3.42
C PHE A 197 9.94 -21.20 2.23
N PRO A 198 9.60 -20.84 0.98
CA PRO A 198 10.17 -21.51 -0.19
C PRO A 198 11.67 -21.21 -0.31
N ALA A 199 12.46 -22.19 -0.75
CA ALA A 199 13.88 -21.98 -1.02
C ALA A 199 14.10 -20.82 -2.01
N GLY A 200 15.12 -19.98 -1.74
CA GLY A 200 15.41 -18.78 -2.54
C GLY A 200 14.55 -17.54 -2.20
N SER A 201 13.63 -17.62 -1.23
CA SER A 201 12.91 -16.45 -0.70
C SER A 201 13.86 -15.43 -0.06
N VAL A 202 14.87 -15.92 0.66
CA VAL A 202 15.78 -15.14 1.50
C VAL A 202 16.50 -14.05 0.70
N LYS A 203 16.48 -12.82 1.22
CA LYS A 203 17.12 -11.65 0.63
C LYS A 203 18.42 -11.34 1.39
N GLN A 204 19.55 -11.40 0.70
CA GLN A 204 20.90 -11.35 1.30
C GLN A 204 21.47 -9.93 1.44
N GLU A 205 20.73 -8.89 1.06
CA GLU A 205 21.23 -7.52 1.14
C GLU A 205 21.35 -7.01 2.59
N LEU A 206 20.65 -7.67 3.52
CA LEU A 206 20.66 -7.38 4.94
C LEU A 206 20.66 -8.70 5.71
N SER A 207 21.57 -8.88 6.66
CA SER A 207 21.64 -10.05 7.54
C SER A 207 22.05 -9.66 8.97
N LEU A 208 21.97 -10.62 9.89
CA LEU A 208 22.30 -10.45 11.31
C LEU A 208 23.41 -11.44 11.71
N GLN A 209 24.59 -10.94 12.09
CA GLN A 209 25.82 -11.74 12.25
C GLN A 209 26.26 -11.95 13.72
N ASN A 210 25.36 -11.74 14.67
CA ASN A 210 25.65 -11.88 16.11
C ASN A 210 25.03 -13.14 16.74
N GLY A 211 24.70 -14.15 15.92
CA GLY A 211 24.06 -15.40 16.37
C GLY A 211 22.64 -15.21 16.92
N ARG A 212 21.98 -14.11 16.52
CA ARG A 212 20.59 -13.84 16.84
C ARG A 212 19.72 -13.90 15.59
N ILE A 213 18.45 -14.19 15.81
CA ILE A 213 17.37 -14.09 14.85
C ILE A 213 16.43 -12.99 15.34
N PHE A 214 16.16 -12.01 14.48
CA PHE A 214 15.09 -11.04 14.70
C PHE A 214 13.82 -11.51 14.00
N ILE A 215 12.69 -11.43 14.70
CA ILE A 215 11.36 -11.66 14.16
C ILE A 215 10.50 -10.44 14.46
N GLY A 216 9.84 -9.91 13.44
CA GLY A 216 8.81 -8.88 13.58
C GLY A 216 7.53 -9.29 12.87
N LEU A 217 6.40 -9.19 13.55
CA LEU A 217 5.07 -9.58 13.06
C LEU A 217 4.10 -8.42 13.13
N ASN A 218 3.29 -8.26 12.08
CA ASN A 218 2.13 -7.37 12.06
C ASN A 218 0.88 -8.18 11.69
N PRO A 219 -0.13 -8.29 12.57
CA PRO A 219 -1.39 -8.96 12.26
C PRO A 219 -2.02 -8.39 11.00
N ILE A 220 -2.59 -9.28 10.19
CA ILE A 220 -3.30 -8.92 8.97
C ILE A 220 -4.78 -9.19 9.15
N HIS A 221 -5.58 -8.14 8.92
CA HIS A 221 -7.03 -8.17 9.03
C HIS A 221 -7.66 -7.90 7.67
N SER A 222 -8.82 -8.52 7.44
CA SER A 222 -9.69 -8.19 6.31
C SER A 222 -10.79 -7.25 6.78
N GLU A 223 -11.38 -6.54 5.82
CA GLU A 223 -12.46 -5.60 6.10
C GLU A 223 -13.53 -5.70 5.01
N ASP A 224 -14.78 -5.85 5.41
CA ASP A 224 -15.93 -5.81 4.49
C ASP A 224 -16.38 -4.36 4.23
N LYS A 225 -15.40 -3.50 3.94
CA LYS A 225 -15.62 -2.10 3.61
C LYS A 225 -14.71 -1.68 2.47
N MET A 226 -15.24 -0.85 1.58
CA MET A 226 -14.48 -0.37 0.45
C MET A 226 -14.84 1.07 0.04
N CYS A 227 -13.80 1.79 -0.36
CA CYS A 227 -13.92 3.10 -0.97
C CYS A 227 -13.14 3.12 -2.28
N LEU A 228 -13.84 3.36 -3.38
CA LEU A 228 -13.24 3.45 -4.70
C LEU A 228 -12.43 4.74 -4.82
N ASP A 229 -11.14 4.62 -5.10
CA ASP A 229 -10.30 5.75 -5.45
C ASP A 229 -10.55 6.22 -6.90
N VAL A 230 -10.16 7.46 -7.20
CA VAL A 230 -10.40 8.06 -8.53
C VAL A 230 -9.77 7.28 -9.68
N GLN A 231 -8.62 6.63 -9.47
CA GLN A 231 -7.94 5.86 -10.50
C GLN A 231 -8.70 4.56 -10.77
N SER A 232 -9.06 3.80 -9.73
CA SER A 232 -9.90 2.60 -9.86
C SER A 232 -11.25 2.94 -10.49
N LEU A 233 -11.89 4.05 -10.09
CA LEU A 233 -13.14 4.53 -10.67
C LEU A 233 -13.01 4.76 -12.19
N ILE A 234 -11.97 5.47 -12.62
CA ILE A 234 -11.75 5.77 -14.05
C ILE A 234 -11.44 4.50 -14.84
N ASN A 235 -10.61 3.61 -14.29
CA ASN A 235 -10.20 2.38 -14.97
C ASN A 235 -11.36 1.39 -15.11
N LEU A 236 -12.21 1.29 -14.10
CA LEU A 236 -13.35 0.37 -14.09
C LEU A 236 -14.62 1.00 -14.69
N HIS A 237 -14.65 2.29 -15.01
CA HIS A 237 -15.76 2.88 -15.75
C HIS A 237 -15.84 2.32 -17.20
N PRO A 238 -17.05 1.92 -17.68
CA PRO A 238 -18.38 2.17 -17.13
C PRO A 238 -19.02 1.04 -16.29
N PHE A 239 -18.25 0.08 -15.78
CA PHE A 239 -18.78 -0.94 -14.86
C PHE A 239 -19.39 -0.29 -13.61
N PHE A 240 -18.64 0.61 -12.97
CA PHE A 240 -19.17 1.52 -11.95
C PHE A 240 -19.70 2.79 -12.60
N LYS A 241 -21.02 2.89 -12.71
CA LYS A 241 -21.70 4.08 -13.24
C LYS A 241 -21.95 5.12 -12.16
N PRO A 242 -22.01 6.42 -12.50
CA PRO A 242 -22.31 7.49 -11.54
C PRO A 242 -23.58 7.23 -10.72
N GLU A 243 -24.62 6.65 -11.32
CA GLU A 243 -25.90 6.40 -10.65
C GLU A 243 -25.76 5.35 -9.54
N HIS A 244 -24.93 4.33 -9.75
CA HIS A 244 -24.65 3.32 -8.71
C HIS A 244 -23.93 3.96 -7.53
N LEU A 245 -22.90 4.75 -7.81
CA LEU A 245 -22.07 5.41 -6.78
C LEU A 245 -22.89 6.41 -5.95
N LEU A 246 -23.76 7.19 -6.59
CA LEU A 246 -24.65 8.12 -5.89
C LEU A 246 -25.70 7.39 -5.05
N ALA A 247 -26.28 6.30 -5.55
CA ALA A 247 -27.21 5.49 -4.78
C ALA A 247 -26.55 4.91 -3.52
N TRP A 248 -25.32 4.40 -3.66
CA TRP A 248 -24.52 3.85 -2.58
C TRP A 248 -24.10 4.90 -1.55
N ALA A 249 -23.66 6.08 -1.98
CA ALA A 249 -23.41 7.20 -1.07
C ALA A 249 -24.67 7.64 -0.32
N GLY A 250 -25.83 7.63 -0.98
CA GLY A 250 -27.13 7.89 -0.36
C GLY A 250 -27.51 6.84 0.69
N MET A 251 -27.26 5.56 0.43
CA MET A 251 -27.48 4.47 1.40
C MET A 251 -26.60 4.63 2.63
N GLU A 252 -25.31 4.92 2.45
CA GLU A 252 -24.37 5.14 3.57
C GLU A 252 -24.80 6.34 4.43
N SER A 253 -25.22 7.44 3.77
CA SER A 253 -25.75 8.63 4.47
C SER A 253 -27.03 8.31 5.24
N GLY A 254 -27.95 7.55 4.62
CA GLY A 254 -29.19 7.11 5.25
C GLY A 254 -28.95 6.25 6.48
N LEU A 255 -27.99 5.32 6.39
CA LEU A 255 -27.62 4.43 7.50
C LEU A 255 -27.08 5.26 8.67
N PHE A 256 -26.17 6.20 8.38
CA PHE A 256 -25.62 7.12 9.39
C PHE A 256 -26.71 7.95 10.09
N LEU A 257 -27.64 8.53 9.34
CA LEU A 257 -28.76 9.30 9.90
C LEU A 257 -29.69 8.44 10.75
N GLU A 258 -29.95 7.21 10.34
CA GLU A 258 -30.74 6.26 11.12
C GLU A 258 -30.04 5.88 12.43
N GLY A 259 -28.72 5.67 12.41
CA GLY A 259 -27.96 5.41 13.63
C GLY A 259 -28.00 6.56 14.61
N ILE A 260 -27.94 7.82 14.14
CA ILE A 260 -28.17 8.98 15.01
C ILE A 260 -29.55 8.92 15.65
N ARG A 261 -30.61 8.71 14.84
CA ARG A 261 -32.01 8.69 15.31
C ARG A 261 -32.27 7.58 16.32
N ASN A 262 -31.63 6.43 16.13
CA ASN A 262 -31.84 5.24 16.94
C ASN A 262 -30.83 5.07 18.08
N GLY A 263 -29.94 6.05 18.30
CA GLY A 263 -28.89 5.98 19.32
C GLY A 263 -27.83 4.90 19.08
N ARG A 264 -27.68 4.43 17.84
CA ARG A 264 -26.72 3.39 17.40
C ARG A 264 -25.51 4.00 16.67
N LEU A 265 -25.11 5.21 17.05
CA LEU A 265 -24.04 5.94 16.36
C LEU A 265 -22.68 5.26 16.48
N GLU A 266 -22.40 4.63 17.63
CA GLU A 266 -21.12 3.96 17.91
C GLU A 266 -20.86 2.78 16.95
N SER A 267 -21.88 1.96 16.65
CA SER A 267 -21.74 0.86 15.69
C SER A 267 -21.48 1.34 14.25
N ILE A 268 -22.01 2.52 13.89
CA ILE A 268 -21.78 3.10 12.56
C ILE A 268 -20.40 3.74 12.47
N LEU A 269 -19.86 4.25 13.58
CA LEU A 269 -18.52 4.85 13.54
C LEU A 269 -17.42 3.83 13.40
N ASN A 270 -17.61 2.64 13.95
CA ASN A 270 -16.73 1.50 13.64
C ASN A 270 -16.70 1.21 12.13
N ARG A 271 -17.76 1.54 11.36
CA ARG A 271 -17.75 1.46 9.88
C ARG A 271 -17.04 2.62 9.19
N LEU A 272 -17.00 3.80 9.81
CA LEU A 272 -16.53 5.03 9.18
C LEU A 272 -15.08 5.40 9.51
N TYR A 273 -14.56 4.85 10.62
CA TYR A 273 -13.28 5.21 11.21
C TYR A 273 -12.66 3.96 11.82
N ASP A 274 -11.95 3.16 11.00
CA ASP A 274 -11.11 2.09 11.51
C ASP A 274 -9.99 2.71 12.37
N ALA A 275 -10.07 2.55 13.68
CA ALA A 275 -9.05 2.95 14.64
C ALA A 275 -8.30 1.72 15.16
N GLU A 276 -7.91 0.82 14.24
CA GLU A 276 -7.19 -0.41 14.59
C GLU A 276 -5.74 -0.42 14.09
N SER A 277 -5.38 0.39 13.09
CA SER A 277 -3.99 0.55 12.65
C SER A 277 -3.35 1.86 13.17
N VAL A 278 -2.04 1.83 13.44
CA VAL A 278 -1.29 3.02 13.88
C VAL A 278 -1.24 4.12 12.81
N SER A 279 -1.35 3.76 11.53
CA SER A 279 -1.52 4.75 10.44
C SER A 279 -2.87 5.47 10.47
N ASP A 280 -3.90 4.88 11.08
CA ASP A 280 -5.20 5.55 11.27
C ASP A 280 -5.21 6.44 12.52
N LEU A 281 -4.33 6.19 13.49
CA LEU A 281 -4.17 7.05 14.68
C LEU A 281 -3.60 8.43 14.33
N ASP A 282 -2.70 8.55 13.36
CA ASP A 282 -2.25 9.86 12.85
C ASP A 282 -3.39 10.62 12.17
N ALA A 283 -4.37 9.91 11.57
CA ALA A 283 -5.59 10.51 11.03
C ALA A 283 -6.65 10.84 12.11
N LEU A 284 -6.41 10.39 13.35
CA LEU A 284 -7.20 10.65 14.56
C LEU A 284 -6.50 11.62 15.52
N ALA A 285 -5.25 12.04 15.27
CA ALA A 285 -4.55 13.04 16.09
C ALA A 285 -5.25 14.42 16.07
N ASP A 286 -6.06 14.69 15.05
CA ASP A 286 -6.94 15.87 14.96
C ASP A 286 -8.32 15.65 15.63
N TRP A 287 -8.55 14.51 16.32
CA TRP A 287 -9.82 14.19 16.97
C TRP A 287 -9.82 14.52 18.48
N HIS A 288 -10.38 15.67 18.85
CA HIS A 288 -10.89 15.86 20.22
C HIS A 288 -11.99 14.83 20.59
N VAL A 289 -12.65 14.23 19.59
CA VAL A 289 -13.68 13.20 19.75
C VAL A 289 -13.09 11.80 20.04
N GLY A 290 -11.88 11.53 19.56
CA GLY A 290 -11.21 10.23 19.66
C GLY A 290 -10.68 9.99 21.06
N GLU A 291 -10.03 10.99 21.63
CA GLU A 291 -9.65 10.97 23.05
C GLU A 291 -10.87 10.84 23.97
N TYR A 292 -11.99 11.48 23.62
CA TYR A 292 -13.25 11.38 24.35
C TYR A 292 -13.83 9.96 24.33
N ILE A 293 -13.93 9.32 23.16
CA ILE A 293 -14.38 7.92 23.03
C ILE A 293 -13.41 6.99 23.75
N ALA A 294 -12.10 7.17 23.56
CA ALA A 294 -11.06 6.36 24.18
C ALA A 294 -11.08 6.46 25.72
N SER A 295 -11.54 7.59 26.27
CA SER A 295 -11.75 7.79 27.70
C SER A 295 -13.07 7.19 28.23
N GLY A 296 -13.80 6.42 27.41
CA GLY A 296 -15.08 5.80 27.76
C GLY A 296 -16.30 6.72 27.55
N GLY A 297 -16.13 7.85 26.86
CA GLY A 297 -17.21 8.78 26.57
C GLY A 297 -18.13 8.29 25.45
N SER A 298 -19.44 8.21 25.71
CA SER A 298 -20.41 7.94 24.64
C SER A 298 -20.73 9.21 23.88
N LEU A 299 -20.74 9.13 22.55
CA LEU A 299 -21.06 10.26 21.68
C LEU A 299 -22.48 10.78 21.86
N MET A 300 -23.39 9.88 22.25
CA MET A 300 -24.78 10.22 22.50
C MET A 300 -24.98 11.05 23.76
N TRP A 301 -23.97 11.18 24.63
CA TRP A 301 -24.06 12.00 25.85
C TRP A 301 -24.08 13.51 25.54
N PHE A 302 -23.50 13.95 24.43
CA PHE A 302 -23.45 15.38 24.07
C PHE A 302 -23.83 15.62 22.62
N ALA A 303 -24.85 16.44 22.39
CA ALA A 303 -25.27 16.85 21.04
C ALA A 303 -24.13 17.49 20.23
N GLY A 304 -23.19 18.16 20.90
CA GLY A 304 -21.98 18.70 20.27
C GLY A 304 -21.09 17.64 19.64
N MET A 305 -20.94 16.47 20.29
CA MET A 305 -20.16 15.34 19.76
C MET A 305 -20.84 14.70 18.56
N VAL A 306 -22.16 14.46 18.64
CA VAL A 306 -22.96 13.97 17.51
C VAL A 306 -22.82 14.89 16.29
N LYS A 307 -22.92 16.21 16.49
CA LYS A 307 -22.78 17.20 15.42
C LYS A 307 -21.37 17.23 14.82
N ALA A 308 -20.33 17.13 15.65
CA ALA A 308 -18.94 17.09 15.18
C ALA A 308 -18.68 15.86 14.30
N VAL A 309 -19.11 14.69 14.77
CA VAL A 309 -18.99 13.42 14.03
C VAL A 309 -19.78 13.44 12.72
N ALA A 310 -21.02 13.96 12.74
CA ALA A 310 -21.83 14.10 11.53
C ALA A 310 -21.16 14.98 10.48
N ARG A 311 -20.62 16.14 10.88
CA ARG A 311 -19.89 17.03 9.97
C ARG A 311 -18.64 16.36 9.39
N GLN A 312 -17.92 15.60 10.20
CA GLN A 312 -16.74 14.84 9.76
C GLN A 312 -17.13 13.76 8.74
N HIS A 313 -18.21 13.01 9.00
CA HIS A 313 -18.70 11.98 8.10
C HIS A 313 -19.12 12.57 6.75
N LEU A 314 -19.89 13.67 6.75
CA LEU A 314 -20.30 14.38 5.54
C LEU A 314 -19.09 14.91 4.74
N ASN A 315 -18.09 15.47 5.42
CA ASN A 315 -16.84 15.89 4.77
C ASN A 315 -16.10 14.71 4.12
N ARG A 316 -16.28 13.49 4.64
CA ARG A 316 -15.63 12.26 4.16
C ARG A 316 -16.35 11.56 3.01
N LEU A 317 -17.68 11.71 2.90
CA LEU A 317 -18.43 11.22 1.74
C LEU A 317 -17.83 11.83 0.47
N GLY A 318 -17.58 11.08 -0.60
CA GLY A 318 -17.02 11.64 -1.84
C GLY A 318 -15.60 12.23 -1.76
N SER A 319 -14.98 12.37 -0.57
CA SER A 319 -13.63 12.94 -0.39
C SER A 319 -13.00 12.48 0.93
N ARG A 320 -11.91 11.71 0.90
CA ARG A 320 -11.13 11.34 2.10
C ARG A 320 -9.75 11.97 1.99
N ALA A 321 -9.36 12.77 2.99
CA ALA A 321 -8.09 13.51 3.01
C ALA A 321 -7.86 14.38 1.75
N GLY A 322 -8.90 15.07 1.29
CA GLY A 322 -8.84 15.95 0.11
C GLY A 322 -8.76 15.22 -1.23
N LYS A 323 -8.92 13.89 -1.25
CA LYS A 323 -8.94 13.08 -2.48
C LYS A 323 -10.30 12.41 -2.66
N PHE A 324 -10.81 12.41 -3.89
CA PHE A 324 -12.08 11.74 -4.21
C PHE A 324 -12.05 10.26 -3.79
N ARG A 325 -13.09 9.86 -3.03
CA ARG A 325 -13.33 8.48 -2.56
C ARG A 325 -14.83 8.22 -2.52
N ALA A 326 -15.31 7.19 -3.20
CA ALA A 326 -16.72 6.82 -3.21
C ALA A 326 -16.95 5.53 -2.42
N PRO A 327 -17.83 5.49 -1.40
CA PRO A 327 -18.16 4.26 -0.70
C PRO A 327 -18.89 3.31 -1.65
N ILE A 328 -18.47 2.05 -1.67
CA ILE A 328 -19.10 0.99 -2.48
C ILE A 328 -19.20 -0.30 -1.65
N PRO A 329 -20.19 -1.18 -1.91
CA PRO A 329 -20.22 -2.50 -1.30
C PRO A 329 -18.97 -3.28 -1.70
N GLY A 330 -18.48 -4.15 -0.83
CA GLY A 330 -17.27 -4.95 -1.05
C GLY A 330 -16.29 -4.82 0.09
N GLY A 331 -15.11 -5.41 -0.08
CA GLY A 331 -14.15 -5.56 0.99
C GLY A 331 -12.70 -5.61 0.52
N ARG A 332 -11.83 -5.77 1.51
CA ARG A 332 -10.39 -5.77 1.41
C ARG A 332 -9.85 -7.07 2.02
N TYR A 333 -9.22 -7.88 1.19
CA TYR A 333 -8.63 -9.17 1.55
C TYR A 333 -7.19 -9.22 1.05
N TYR A 334 -6.46 -10.29 1.34
CA TYR A 334 -5.14 -10.53 0.77
C TYR A 334 -5.14 -11.87 0.04
N ILE A 335 -4.50 -11.93 -1.12
CA ILE A 335 -4.56 -13.12 -1.97
C ILE A 335 -3.52 -14.16 -1.55
N PHE A 336 -3.90 -15.44 -1.57
CA PHE A 336 -2.99 -16.59 -1.55
C PHE A 336 -3.49 -17.66 -2.52
N PRO A 337 -2.59 -18.42 -3.17
CA PRO A 337 -2.94 -19.68 -3.79
C PRO A 337 -3.38 -20.71 -2.75
N ALA A 338 -4.28 -21.60 -3.14
CA ALA A 338 -4.89 -22.61 -2.29
C ALA A 338 -3.84 -23.52 -1.62
N ALA A 339 -2.73 -23.84 -2.30
CA ALA A 339 -1.64 -24.64 -1.75
C ALA A 339 -1.04 -24.07 -0.44
N VAL A 340 -0.99 -22.74 -0.29
CA VAL A 340 -0.40 -22.10 0.90
C VAL A 340 -1.18 -22.45 2.17
N GLY A 341 -2.50 -22.62 2.04
CA GLY A 341 -3.40 -22.97 3.14
C GLY A 341 -3.88 -24.41 3.13
N ASN A 342 -3.34 -25.27 2.26
CA ASN A 342 -3.83 -26.62 2.01
C ASN A 342 -5.36 -26.65 1.75
N ARG A 343 -5.83 -25.75 0.89
CA ARG A 343 -7.24 -25.63 0.51
C ARG A 343 -7.51 -26.26 -0.85
N ASP A 344 -8.77 -26.57 -1.09
CA ASP A 344 -9.27 -27.01 -2.39
C ASP A 344 -10.17 -25.92 -2.99
N VAL A 345 -9.60 -25.12 -3.89
CA VAL A 345 -10.34 -24.08 -4.62
C VAL A 345 -10.40 -24.49 -6.10
N PRO A 346 -11.60 -24.70 -6.67
CA PRO A 346 -11.74 -25.06 -8.07
C PRO A 346 -11.22 -23.97 -9.02
N GLU A 347 -10.77 -24.37 -10.22
CA GLU A 347 -10.44 -23.42 -11.29
C GLU A 347 -11.62 -22.47 -11.58
N GLY A 348 -11.31 -21.20 -11.83
CA GLY A 348 -12.27 -20.11 -12.02
C GLY A 348 -12.93 -19.60 -10.73
N HIS A 349 -12.56 -20.11 -9.56
CA HIS A 349 -13.20 -19.77 -8.29
C HIS A 349 -12.29 -19.04 -7.29
N ILE A 350 -12.93 -18.40 -6.32
CA ILE A 350 -12.33 -17.72 -5.18
C ILE A 350 -13.06 -18.06 -3.90
N GLU A 351 -12.33 -18.23 -2.81
CA GLU A 351 -12.91 -18.39 -1.47
C GLU A 351 -12.44 -17.26 -0.56
N LEU A 352 -13.37 -16.45 -0.06
CA LEU A 352 -13.09 -15.42 0.92
C LEU A 352 -13.14 -16.01 2.33
N ASP A 353 -12.06 -15.84 3.08
CA ASP A 353 -11.86 -16.31 4.44
C ASP A 353 -11.49 -15.13 5.34
N PRO A 354 -12.45 -14.53 6.07
CA PRO A 354 -12.19 -13.37 6.91
C PRO A 354 -11.32 -13.70 8.12
N ASP A 355 -11.36 -14.94 8.62
CA ASP A 355 -10.59 -15.39 9.80
C ASP A 355 -9.08 -15.41 9.51
N CYS A 356 -8.71 -15.68 8.25
CA CYS A 356 -7.33 -15.57 7.77
C CYS A 356 -7.07 -14.28 6.98
N ALA A 357 -8.06 -13.39 6.86
CA ALA A 357 -8.03 -12.22 5.99
C ALA A 357 -7.64 -12.51 4.54
N THR A 358 -8.01 -13.69 4.01
CA THR A 358 -7.46 -14.23 2.77
C THR A 358 -8.53 -14.47 1.70
N ALA A 359 -8.23 -14.06 0.47
CA ALA A 359 -8.87 -14.51 -0.75
C ALA A 359 -8.07 -15.69 -1.33
N TRP A 360 -8.58 -16.91 -1.19
CA TRP A 360 -7.95 -18.12 -1.72
C TRP A 360 -8.31 -18.30 -3.18
N VAL A 361 -7.32 -18.54 -4.03
CA VAL A 361 -7.52 -18.81 -5.47
C VAL A 361 -6.88 -20.14 -5.87
N ASN A 362 -7.37 -20.73 -6.95
CA ASN A 362 -6.80 -21.94 -7.50
C ASN A 362 -5.32 -21.77 -7.93
N ASP A 363 -4.49 -22.79 -7.70
CA ASP A 363 -3.06 -22.76 -7.97
C ASP A 363 -2.73 -22.64 -9.47
N ASN A 364 -3.49 -23.32 -10.34
CA ASN A 364 -3.31 -23.23 -11.79
C ASN A 364 -3.69 -21.84 -12.30
N ASP A 365 -4.83 -21.29 -11.86
CA ASP A 365 -5.22 -19.93 -12.23
C ASP A 365 -4.17 -18.90 -11.79
N TRP A 366 -3.60 -19.09 -10.59
CA TRP A 366 -2.48 -18.30 -10.08
C TRP A 366 -1.31 -18.29 -11.05
N LEU A 367 -0.82 -19.48 -11.40
CA LEU A 367 0.38 -19.66 -12.22
C LEU A 367 0.19 -19.29 -13.70
N ILE A 368 -1.04 -19.41 -14.21
CA ILE A 368 -1.37 -19.18 -15.62
C ILE A 368 -1.61 -17.70 -15.91
N TYR A 369 -2.31 -16.96 -15.04
CA TYR A 369 -2.64 -15.57 -15.34
C TYR A 369 -2.85 -14.63 -14.15
N ILE A 370 -3.29 -15.10 -12.98
CA ILE A 370 -3.62 -14.15 -11.89
C ILE A 370 -2.37 -13.40 -11.43
N VAL A 371 -1.24 -14.09 -11.25
CA VAL A 371 0.02 -13.44 -10.82
C VAL A 371 0.52 -12.42 -11.84
N ASP A 372 0.35 -12.71 -13.14
CA ASP A 372 0.77 -11.81 -14.22
C ASP A 372 -0.15 -10.59 -14.36
N VAL A 373 -1.41 -10.71 -13.92
CA VAL A 373 -2.39 -9.61 -13.94
C VAL A 373 -2.35 -8.77 -12.66
N LEU A 374 -2.24 -9.39 -11.47
CA LEU A 374 -2.39 -8.69 -10.17
C LEU A 374 -1.10 -8.56 -9.36
N GLY A 375 0.01 -9.12 -9.87
CA GLY A 375 1.28 -9.21 -9.14
C GLY A 375 1.31 -10.34 -8.08
N GLY A 376 2.46 -10.47 -7.42
CA GLY A 376 2.73 -11.52 -6.42
C GLY A 376 1.95 -11.40 -5.10
N CYS A 377 2.21 -12.35 -4.18
CA CYS A 377 1.55 -12.47 -2.87
C CYS A 377 2.32 -11.80 -1.72
N ASP A 378 3.34 -10.99 -2.01
CA ASP A 378 4.16 -10.35 -0.97
C ASP A 378 3.40 -9.37 -0.07
N GLY A 379 2.12 -9.13 -0.40
CA GLY A 379 1.10 -8.57 0.49
C GLY A 379 1.29 -7.09 0.78
N ASP A 380 2.16 -6.42 0.01
CA ASP A 380 2.43 -4.98 0.13
C ASP A 380 1.14 -4.17 -0.07
N ASP A 381 0.26 -4.64 -0.95
CA ASP A 381 -1.07 -4.08 -1.17
C ASP A 381 -2.16 -5.12 -0.86
N ALA A 382 -3.30 -4.64 -0.40
CA ALA A 382 -4.49 -5.48 -0.27
C ALA A 382 -5.20 -5.68 -1.63
N LEU A 383 -5.99 -6.73 -1.72
CA LEU A 383 -6.89 -7.03 -2.83
C LEU A 383 -8.28 -6.45 -2.51
N TRP A 384 -8.76 -5.57 -3.38
CA TRP A 384 -10.14 -5.12 -3.34
C TRP A 384 -11.03 -6.18 -3.96
N VAL A 385 -12.15 -6.47 -3.31
CA VAL A 385 -13.11 -7.51 -3.70
C VAL A 385 -14.50 -6.90 -3.78
N PHE A 386 -15.10 -6.96 -4.96
CA PHE A 386 -16.44 -6.47 -5.23
C PHE A 386 -17.35 -7.63 -5.67
N PRO A 387 -18.25 -8.13 -4.80
CA PRO A 387 -19.25 -9.12 -5.17
C PRO A 387 -20.32 -8.49 -6.07
N PHE A 388 -20.82 -9.23 -7.06
CA PHE A 388 -21.96 -8.82 -7.87
C PHE A 388 -22.74 -9.99 -8.47
N ALA A 389 -24.01 -9.74 -8.79
CA ALA A 389 -24.82 -10.61 -9.62
C ALA A 389 -24.73 -10.15 -11.08
N ASP A 390 -24.16 -10.99 -11.95
CA ASP A 390 -23.89 -10.64 -13.33
C ASP A 390 -25.14 -10.76 -14.21
N MET A 391 -25.72 -9.63 -14.58
CA MET A 391 -26.93 -9.56 -15.39
C MET A 391 -26.73 -10.08 -16.81
N ASP A 392 -25.49 -10.16 -17.29
CA ASP A 392 -25.16 -10.69 -18.62
C ASP A 392 -25.00 -12.21 -18.62
N ASP A 393 -24.89 -12.83 -17.45
CA ASP A 393 -24.63 -14.25 -17.26
C ASP A 393 -25.67 -14.86 -16.31
N GLY A 394 -26.96 -14.67 -16.63
CA GLY A 394 -28.06 -15.30 -15.90
C GLY A 394 -28.17 -14.91 -14.42
N ARG A 395 -27.58 -13.79 -13.99
CA ARG A 395 -27.45 -13.36 -12.58
C ARG A 395 -26.53 -14.25 -11.74
N LYS A 396 -25.57 -14.91 -12.38
CA LYS A 396 -24.54 -15.68 -11.68
C LYS A 396 -23.75 -14.77 -10.72
N GLN A 397 -23.47 -15.27 -9.52
CA GLN A 397 -22.66 -14.56 -8.54
C GLN A 397 -21.19 -14.58 -8.98
N LYS A 398 -20.56 -13.42 -8.95
CA LYS A 398 -19.15 -13.22 -9.33
C LYS A 398 -18.47 -12.26 -8.36
N MET A 399 -17.15 -12.36 -8.30
CA MET A 399 -16.26 -11.50 -7.54
C MET A 399 -15.34 -10.79 -8.52
N LEU A 400 -15.45 -9.46 -8.60
CA LEU A 400 -14.45 -8.63 -9.28
C LEU A 400 -13.34 -8.30 -8.28
N ILE A 401 -12.10 -8.62 -8.63
CA ILE A 401 -10.94 -8.39 -7.77
C ILE A 401 -9.85 -7.56 -8.47
N TRP A 402 -9.21 -6.64 -7.75
CA TRP A 402 -8.13 -5.79 -8.27
C TRP A 402 -7.26 -5.20 -7.14
N ARG A 403 -6.08 -4.68 -7.47
CA ARG A 403 -5.22 -3.90 -6.55
C ARG A 403 -5.56 -2.42 -6.61
N SER A 404 -5.30 -1.63 -5.56
CA SER A 404 -5.38 -0.16 -5.68
C SER A 404 -4.05 0.47 -5.29
N PRO A 405 -3.46 1.32 -6.14
CA PRO A 405 -3.95 1.72 -7.47
C PRO A 405 -3.85 0.58 -8.51
N ASN A 406 -4.70 0.60 -9.56
CA ASN A 406 -4.62 -0.34 -10.70
C ASN A 406 -4.34 0.36 -12.03
N GLN A 407 -3.94 -0.40 -13.05
CA GLN A 407 -3.94 -0.02 -14.46
C GLN A 407 -5.27 -0.43 -15.15
N LEU A 408 -5.57 0.20 -16.29
CA LEU A 408 -6.70 -0.21 -17.14
C LEU A 408 -6.58 -1.70 -17.54
N GLY A 409 -7.59 -2.49 -17.19
CA GLY A 409 -7.65 -3.92 -17.46
C GLY A 409 -6.96 -4.79 -16.40
N GLU A 410 -6.38 -4.20 -15.36
CA GLU A 410 -5.75 -4.92 -14.24
C GLU A 410 -6.83 -5.32 -13.22
N TYR A 411 -7.53 -6.41 -13.53
CA TYR A 411 -8.55 -7.01 -12.67
C TYR A 411 -8.75 -8.47 -13.05
N VAL A 412 -9.32 -9.24 -12.13
CA VAL A 412 -9.78 -10.62 -12.38
C VAL A 412 -11.24 -10.76 -11.96
N VAL A 413 -11.99 -11.64 -12.63
CA VAL A 413 -13.36 -12.00 -12.26
C VAL A 413 -13.40 -13.50 -12.01
N LEU A 414 -13.81 -13.90 -10.81
CA LEU A 414 -13.92 -15.28 -10.36
C LEU A 414 -15.32 -15.55 -9.80
N GLU A 415 -15.67 -16.81 -9.62
CA GLU A 415 -16.90 -17.23 -8.96
C GLU A 415 -16.64 -17.56 -7.49
N PRO A 416 -17.50 -17.14 -6.55
CA PRO A 416 -17.32 -17.55 -5.16
C PRO A 416 -17.53 -19.07 -5.03
N THR A 417 -16.69 -19.73 -4.22
CA THR A 417 -16.97 -21.10 -3.78
C THR A 417 -18.22 -21.13 -2.90
N ALA A 418 -18.81 -22.31 -2.69
CA ALA A 418 -19.96 -22.48 -1.81
C ALA A 418 -19.67 -22.08 -0.34
N ASN A 419 -18.40 -22.17 0.08
CA ASN A 419 -17.95 -21.82 1.43
C ASN A 419 -17.40 -20.39 1.53
N SER A 420 -17.36 -19.64 0.42
CA SER A 420 -16.85 -18.28 0.43
C SER A 420 -17.70 -17.40 1.34
N HIS A 421 -17.02 -16.62 2.20
CA HIS A 421 -17.67 -15.58 2.99
C HIS A 421 -18.46 -14.64 2.08
N THR A 422 -19.68 -14.32 2.51
CA THR A 422 -20.56 -13.38 1.81
C THR A 422 -20.36 -12.00 2.42
N ILE A 423 -19.77 -11.09 1.65
CA ILE A 423 -19.64 -9.70 2.07
C ILE A 423 -21.03 -9.07 2.15
N GLU A 424 -21.38 -8.60 3.34
CA GLU A 424 -22.67 -8.01 3.65
C GLU A 424 -22.53 -6.52 3.90
N TRP A 425 -23.15 -5.70 3.06
CA TRP A 425 -23.13 -4.25 3.25
C TRP A 425 -24.46 -3.74 3.79
N ASP A 426 -24.48 -3.31 5.07
CA ASP A 426 -25.72 -2.78 5.64
C ASP A 426 -26.19 -1.52 4.90
N ILE A 427 -27.49 -1.48 4.68
CA ILE A 427 -28.25 -0.38 4.12
C ILE A 427 -29.42 -0.07 5.09
N PRO A 428 -30.08 1.10 5.02
CA PRO A 428 -31.12 1.47 6.00
C PRO A 428 -32.22 0.43 6.25
N ASN A 429 -32.58 -0.37 5.23
CA ASN A 429 -33.66 -1.35 5.32
C ASN A 429 -33.20 -2.80 5.10
N GLY A 430 -31.93 -3.13 5.38
CA GLY A 430 -31.42 -4.50 5.27
C GLY A 430 -29.95 -4.57 4.90
N VAL A 431 -29.61 -5.57 4.08
CA VAL A 431 -28.23 -5.87 3.66
C VAL A 431 -28.16 -6.02 2.15
N LEU A 432 -27.06 -5.55 1.55
CA LEU A 432 -26.74 -5.71 0.13
C LEU A 432 -25.43 -6.51 -0.02
N SER A 433 -25.52 -7.71 -0.59
CA SER A 433 -24.33 -8.58 -0.81
C SER A 433 -23.92 -8.69 -2.28
N TYR A 434 -24.88 -8.85 -3.20
CA TYR A 434 -24.61 -8.99 -4.64
C TYR A 434 -25.38 -7.94 -5.45
N PRO A 435 -24.88 -6.70 -5.53
CA PRO A 435 -25.41 -5.69 -6.44
C PRO A 435 -25.53 -6.21 -7.87
N LYS A 436 -26.58 -5.80 -8.59
CA LYS A 436 -26.81 -6.20 -9.99
C LYS A 436 -25.90 -5.38 -10.91
N MET A 437 -24.98 -6.04 -11.59
CA MET A 437 -23.98 -5.38 -12.45
C MET A 437 -23.88 -6.10 -13.80
N GLN A 438 -23.11 -5.56 -14.74
CA GLN A 438 -22.97 -6.08 -16.10
C GLN A 438 -21.49 -6.24 -16.42
N SER A 439 -20.98 -7.47 -16.39
CA SER A 439 -19.55 -7.73 -16.60
C SER A 439 -19.06 -7.27 -17.98
N ARG A 440 -19.92 -7.23 -19.00
CA ARG A 440 -19.57 -6.73 -20.35
C ARG A 440 -19.13 -5.25 -20.38
N LEU A 441 -19.38 -4.51 -19.30
CA LEU A 441 -18.97 -3.11 -19.15
C LEU A 441 -17.54 -2.95 -18.63
N LEU A 442 -16.90 -4.03 -18.19
CA LEU A 442 -15.48 -4.03 -17.87
C LEU A 442 -14.66 -3.86 -19.16
N SER A 443 -13.54 -3.14 -19.07
CA SER A 443 -12.59 -3.07 -20.18
C SER A 443 -11.92 -4.41 -20.40
N ASN A 444 -11.39 -4.69 -21.59
CA ASN A 444 -10.55 -5.87 -21.80
C ASN A 444 -9.44 -5.99 -20.73
N ARG A 445 -9.21 -7.20 -20.22
CA ARG A 445 -8.17 -7.49 -19.24
C ARG A 445 -6.79 -7.23 -19.82
N ILE A 446 -5.85 -6.80 -18.98
CA ILE A 446 -4.55 -6.28 -19.42
C ILE A 446 -3.73 -7.30 -20.24
N ASP A 447 -3.79 -8.58 -19.89
CA ASP A 447 -3.17 -9.72 -20.58
C ASP A 447 -3.83 -10.06 -21.93
N SER A 448 -5.07 -9.61 -22.16
CA SER A 448 -5.77 -9.75 -23.44
C SER A 448 -5.50 -8.61 -24.44
N VAL A 449 -4.78 -7.56 -24.00
CA VAL A 449 -4.46 -6.40 -24.83
C VAL A 449 -2.95 -6.33 -25.10
N ARG A 450 -2.58 -6.23 -26.37
CA ARG A 450 -1.17 -6.09 -26.77
C ARG A 450 -0.77 -4.62 -26.85
N TYR A 451 0.01 -4.16 -25.87
CA TYR A 451 0.71 -2.88 -25.92
C TYR A 451 2.14 -3.05 -26.43
N GLN A 452 2.64 -2.05 -27.14
CA GLN A 452 4.06 -1.95 -27.48
C GLN A 452 4.76 -1.12 -26.40
N TYR A 453 5.58 -1.78 -25.61
CA TYR A 453 6.36 -1.14 -24.56
C TYR A 453 7.75 -0.76 -25.06
N GLY A 454 8.22 0.43 -24.68
CA GLY A 454 9.64 0.77 -24.76
C GLY A 454 10.48 -0.09 -23.81
N LYS A 455 11.80 -0.02 -23.97
CA LYS A 455 12.75 -0.70 -23.08
C LYS A 455 13.43 0.33 -22.19
N LEU A 456 13.29 0.17 -20.88
CA LEU A 456 14.08 0.92 -19.91
C LEU A 456 15.46 0.29 -19.80
N THR A 457 16.47 1.13 -19.63
CA THR A 457 17.86 0.68 -19.47
C THR A 457 18.38 1.08 -18.11
N GLU A 458 19.40 0.34 -17.67
CA GLU A 458 20.22 0.80 -16.56
C GLU A 458 20.85 2.14 -16.94
N ALA A 459 20.93 3.04 -15.98
CA ALA A 459 21.67 4.26 -16.17
C ALA A 459 23.15 3.96 -16.43
N SER A 460 23.81 4.78 -17.24
CA SER A 460 25.26 4.71 -17.49
C SER A 460 26.12 5.06 -16.25
N ASP A 461 25.51 5.19 -15.08
CA ASP A 461 26.20 5.57 -13.85
C ASP A 461 27.10 4.39 -13.45
N SER A 462 28.42 4.61 -13.47
CA SER A 462 29.51 3.67 -13.17
C SER A 462 29.52 3.13 -11.73
N SER A 463 28.38 3.13 -11.04
CA SER A 463 28.24 3.07 -9.58
C SER A 463 27.81 1.71 -9.02
N ARG A 464 27.59 0.70 -9.87
CA ARG A 464 27.40 -0.69 -9.43
C ARG A 464 28.68 -1.37 -8.92
N THR A 465 29.80 -0.65 -8.86
CA THR A 465 31.08 -1.24 -8.44
C THR A 465 31.21 -1.43 -6.93
N ASN A 466 30.44 -0.70 -6.11
CA ASN A 466 30.50 -0.84 -4.65
C ASN A 466 29.50 -1.88 -4.15
N VAL A 467 30.02 -3.07 -3.86
CA VAL A 467 29.29 -4.14 -3.16
C VAL A 467 29.18 -3.91 -1.66
N SER A 468 30.05 -3.07 -1.10
CA SER A 468 30.09 -2.74 0.33
C SER A 468 29.36 -1.43 0.62
N TYR A 469 28.58 -1.42 1.70
CA TYR A 469 27.87 -0.23 2.15
C TYR A 469 28.79 0.82 2.77
N SER A 470 28.52 2.08 2.45
CA SER A 470 28.97 3.26 3.21
C SER A 470 28.01 4.43 2.94
N ILE A 471 28.03 5.44 3.80
CA ILE A 471 27.26 6.68 3.58
C ILE A 471 27.59 7.30 2.20
N GLY A 472 28.87 7.30 1.82
CA GLY A 472 29.33 7.81 0.53
C GLY A 472 28.85 6.97 -0.66
N ALA A 473 28.83 5.63 -0.53
CA ALA A 473 28.37 4.72 -1.58
C ALA A 473 26.89 4.92 -1.96
N MET A 474 26.07 5.49 -1.07
CA MET A 474 24.67 5.80 -1.35
C MET A 474 24.47 7.00 -2.30
N SER A 475 25.52 7.75 -2.62
CA SER A 475 25.41 9.00 -3.42
C SER A 475 24.79 8.77 -4.79
N SER A 476 25.17 7.70 -5.51
CA SER A 476 24.58 7.39 -6.82
C SER A 476 23.11 6.98 -6.72
N THR A 477 22.76 6.23 -5.68
CA THR A 477 21.36 5.84 -5.40
C THR A 477 20.51 7.08 -5.13
N ILE A 478 21.03 8.03 -4.38
CA ILE A 478 20.37 9.31 -4.06
C ILE A 478 20.19 10.16 -5.31
N GLN A 479 21.23 10.30 -6.15
CA GLN A 479 21.15 11.04 -7.42
C GLN A 479 20.11 10.41 -8.35
N ARG A 480 20.11 9.08 -8.49
CA ARG A 480 19.14 8.35 -9.30
C ARG A 480 17.72 8.51 -8.77
N ALA A 481 17.52 8.47 -7.46
CA ALA A 481 16.22 8.66 -6.83
C ALA A 481 15.69 10.08 -7.02
N ALA A 482 16.57 11.08 -6.93
CA ALA A 482 16.22 12.46 -7.25
C ALA A 482 15.86 12.65 -8.73
N ALA A 483 16.59 11.98 -9.65
CA ALA A 483 16.31 12.03 -11.09
C ALA A 483 14.98 11.34 -11.46
N ASN A 484 14.68 10.19 -10.85
CA ASN A 484 13.46 9.41 -11.11
C ASN A 484 12.22 9.96 -10.40
N ARG A 485 12.40 10.91 -9.48
CA ARG A 485 11.36 11.44 -8.61
C ARG A 485 10.10 11.88 -9.36
N GLY A 486 8.95 11.52 -8.79
CA GLY A 486 7.64 11.93 -9.31
C GLY A 486 7.23 11.24 -10.61
N THR A 487 8.12 10.48 -11.26
CA THR A 487 7.85 9.87 -12.57
C THR A 487 6.75 8.83 -12.50
N LEU A 488 6.76 7.96 -11.48
CA LEU A 488 5.69 6.97 -11.26
C LEU A 488 4.33 7.66 -11.09
N GLY A 489 4.25 8.67 -10.22
CA GLY A 489 3.00 9.42 -10.00
C GLY A 489 2.51 10.13 -11.25
N ALA A 490 3.43 10.75 -12.01
CA ALA A 490 3.11 11.37 -13.30
C ALA A 490 2.63 10.35 -14.33
N PHE A 491 3.26 9.18 -14.40
CA PHE A 491 2.87 8.10 -15.30
C PHE A 491 1.46 7.59 -14.99
N CYS A 492 1.15 7.30 -13.72
CA CYS A 492 -0.20 6.92 -13.29
C CYS A 492 -1.23 8.01 -13.61
N ASN A 493 -0.90 9.29 -13.41
CA ASN A 493 -1.79 10.39 -13.79
C ASN A 493 -2.05 10.42 -15.30
N VAL A 494 -1.02 10.26 -16.14
CA VAL A 494 -1.15 10.30 -17.61
C VAL A 494 -1.94 9.10 -18.14
N THR A 495 -1.74 7.90 -17.61
CA THR A 495 -2.50 6.71 -18.03
C THR A 495 -3.97 6.82 -17.61
N MET A 496 -4.24 7.34 -16.41
CA MET A 496 -5.59 7.67 -15.94
C MET A 496 -6.26 8.72 -16.85
N LEU A 497 -5.57 9.80 -17.20
CA LEU A 497 -6.06 10.81 -18.14
C LEU A 497 -6.32 10.23 -19.54
N CYS A 498 -5.45 9.34 -20.02
CA CYS A 498 -5.68 8.63 -21.28
C CYS A 498 -7.03 7.88 -21.26
N LYS A 499 -7.28 7.12 -20.19
CA LYS A 499 -8.54 6.38 -20.02
C LYS A 499 -9.75 7.33 -19.90
N ALA A 500 -9.66 8.40 -19.12
CA ALA A 500 -10.76 9.35 -18.96
C ALA A 500 -11.13 10.05 -20.28
N ILE A 501 -10.15 10.54 -21.03
CA ILE A 501 -10.36 11.36 -22.23
C ILE A 501 -10.60 10.50 -23.48
N TYR A 502 -9.88 9.38 -23.62
CA TYR A 502 -9.90 8.55 -24.83
C TYR A 502 -10.64 7.23 -24.67
N GLY A 503 -10.99 6.83 -23.45
CA GLY A 503 -11.60 5.53 -23.15
C GLY A 503 -10.62 4.35 -23.16
N ARG A 504 -9.34 4.59 -23.48
CA ARG A 504 -8.30 3.56 -23.65
C ARG A 504 -6.90 4.11 -23.38
N LEU A 505 -5.96 3.22 -23.13
CA LEU A 505 -4.53 3.53 -23.18
C LEU A 505 -4.02 3.61 -24.64
N PRO A 506 -2.93 4.35 -24.91
CA PRO A 506 -2.29 4.35 -26.21
C PRO A 506 -1.60 3.00 -26.48
N ASN A 507 -1.58 2.58 -27.76
CA ASN A 507 -0.94 1.32 -28.17
C ASN A 507 0.58 1.29 -27.94
N LYS A 508 1.21 2.46 -27.73
CA LYS A 508 2.64 2.61 -27.47
C LYS A 508 2.83 3.29 -26.12
N LEU A 509 3.40 2.55 -25.17
CA LEU A 509 3.72 3.01 -23.83
C LEU A 509 5.25 3.01 -23.64
N PRO A 510 5.81 3.92 -22.83
CA PRO A 510 7.26 4.02 -22.64
C PRO A 510 7.82 2.81 -21.90
N ALA A 511 7.01 2.19 -21.03
CA ALA A 511 7.33 0.99 -20.24
C ALA A 511 6.02 0.42 -19.65
N THR A 512 6.07 -0.77 -19.04
CA THR A 512 4.96 -1.29 -18.22
C THR A 512 4.84 -0.50 -16.90
N LEU A 513 3.69 -0.54 -16.21
CA LEU A 513 3.58 0.09 -14.88
C LEU A 513 4.58 -0.54 -13.89
N GLU A 514 4.73 -1.87 -13.93
CA GLU A 514 5.68 -2.60 -13.08
C GLU A 514 7.12 -2.15 -13.31
N ASP A 515 7.56 -1.99 -14.57
CA ASP A 515 8.90 -1.48 -14.88
C ASP A 515 9.14 -0.06 -14.32
N VAL A 516 8.10 0.80 -14.33
CA VAL A 516 8.17 2.16 -13.78
C VAL A 516 8.21 2.14 -12.24
N ILE A 517 7.46 1.23 -11.61
CA ILE A 517 7.51 0.99 -10.16
C ILE A 517 8.90 0.51 -9.79
N ASP A 518 9.38 -0.56 -10.42
CA ASP A 518 10.69 -1.15 -10.16
C ASP A 518 11.81 -0.13 -10.36
N GLY A 519 11.77 0.64 -11.45
CA GLY A 519 12.73 1.73 -11.68
C GLY A 519 12.69 2.84 -10.64
N SER A 520 11.53 3.09 -10.01
CA SER A 520 11.37 4.12 -8.98
C SER A 520 11.82 3.66 -7.60
N VAL A 521 11.62 2.39 -7.24
CA VAL A 521 11.79 1.93 -5.84
C VAL A 521 12.70 0.72 -5.62
N LYS A 522 13.11 0.00 -6.67
CA LYS A 522 13.84 -1.28 -6.54
C LYS A 522 15.14 -1.32 -7.34
N THR A 523 15.10 -1.04 -8.63
CA THR A 523 16.23 -1.23 -9.54
C THR A 523 16.98 0.06 -9.84
N GLY A 524 16.30 1.21 -9.74
CA GLY A 524 16.88 2.50 -10.12
C GLY A 524 17.11 2.63 -11.63
N LEU A 525 16.32 1.95 -12.47
CA LEU A 525 16.37 2.11 -13.93
C LEU A 525 16.21 3.59 -14.33
N ASP A 526 16.77 3.97 -15.48
CA ASP A 526 16.60 5.34 -15.96
C ASP A 526 15.17 5.59 -16.44
N LEU A 527 14.44 6.45 -15.73
CA LEU A 527 13.07 6.81 -16.06
C LEU A 527 12.96 8.06 -16.96
N SER A 528 14.08 8.61 -17.43
CA SER A 528 14.07 9.74 -18.37
C SER A 528 13.18 9.53 -19.61
N PRO A 529 13.08 8.33 -20.22
CA PRO A 529 12.17 8.12 -21.35
C PRO A 529 10.69 8.21 -20.95
N VAL A 530 10.36 7.80 -19.73
CA VAL A 530 8.99 7.87 -19.18
C VAL A 530 8.61 9.32 -18.89
N GLN A 531 9.54 10.11 -18.35
CA GLN A 531 9.34 11.55 -18.13
C GLN A 531 9.07 12.29 -19.44
N ALA A 532 9.91 12.07 -20.45
CA ALA A 532 9.74 12.67 -21.77
C ALA A 532 8.39 12.28 -22.40
N TRP A 533 8.00 11.01 -22.26
CA TRP A 533 6.71 10.53 -22.74
C TRP A 533 5.53 11.17 -22.00
N ASN A 534 5.60 11.29 -20.67
CA ASN A 534 4.56 11.93 -19.85
C ASN A 534 4.35 13.38 -20.30
N GLN A 535 5.42 14.16 -20.45
CA GLN A 535 5.34 15.53 -20.92
C GLN A 535 4.68 15.62 -22.31
N MET A 536 5.18 14.84 -23.27
CA MET A 536 4.63 14.79 -24.63
C MET A 536 3.13 14.43 -24.62
N ALA A 537 2.74 13.42 -23.83
CA ALA A 537 1.35 12.96 -23.76
C ALA A 537 0.41 14.05 -23.21
N LEU A 538 0.81 14.74 -22.14
CA LEU A 538 0.04 15.82 -21.53
C LEU A 538 -0.14 17.01 -22.48
N GLU A 539 0.94 17.46 -23.13
CA GLU A 539 0.88 18.54 -24.12
C GLU A 539 -0.07 18.19 -25.29
N ARG A 540 -0.03 16.94 -25.75
CA ARG A 540 -0.92 16.47 -26.82
C ARG A 540 -2.37 16.41 -26.37
N MET A 541 -2.65 15.96 -25.15
CA MET A 541 -4.02 15.94 -24.60
C MET A 541 -4.61 17.34 -24.57
N VAL A 542 -3.87 18.32 -24.04
CA VAL A 542 -4.31 19.72 -23.99
C VAL A 542 -4.59 20.26 -25.41
N LYS A 543 -3.67 20.05 -26.36
CA LYS A 543 -3.86 20.47 -27.76
C LYS A 543 -5.03 19.77 -28.45
N HIS A 544 -5.31 18.52 -28.13
CA HIS A 544 -6.48 17.80 -28.66
C HIS A 544 -7.78 18.38 -28.10
N GLY A 545 -7.84 18.67 -26.79
CA GLY A 545 -9.00 19.30 -26.16
C GLY A 545 -9.32 20.68 -26.73
N GLN A 546 -8.29 21.48 -27.03
CA GLN A 546 -8.44 22.78 -27.70
C GLN A 546 -9.06 22.68 -29.11
N LYS A 547 -8.84 21.56 -29.81
CA LYS A 547 -9.33 21.33 -31.18
C LYS A 547 -10.64 20.55 -31.24
N ASN A 548 -10.98 19.83 -30.18
CA ASN A 548 -12.14 18.95 -30.13
C ASN A 548 -12.71 18.91 -28.71
N ALA A 549 -13.89 19.51 -28.53
CA ALA A 549 -14.59 19.57 -27.25
C ALA A 549 -14.85 18.20 -26.61
N SER A 550 -15.03 17.13 -27.41
CA SER A 550 -15.18 15.75 -26.89
C SER A 550 -13.89 15.17 -26.28
N ARG A 551 -12.76 15.86 -26.46
CA ARG A 551 -11.44 15.52 -25.90
C ARG A 551 -10.95 16.58 -24.91
N ALA A 552 -11.80 17.52 -24.53
CA ALA A 552 -11.51 18.51 -23.51
C ALA A 552 -11.25 17.84 -22.16
N MET A 553 -10.50 18.52 -21.29
CA MET A 553 -10.07 18.02 -19.99
C MET A 553 -11.25 18.03 -19.02
N PRO A 554 -11.55 16.93 -18.30
CA PRO A 554 -12.52 16.97 -17.21
C PRO A 554 -12.07 17.93 -16.12
N GLU A 555 -12.99 18.75 -15.59
CA GLU A 555 -12.68 19.72 -14.54
C GLU A 555 -12.08 19.04 -13.31
N ALA A 556 -12.66 17.92 -12.88
CA ALA A 556 -12.21 17.11 -11.75
C ALA A 556 -10.78 16.56 -11.90
N LEU A 557 -10.21 16.61 -13.11
CA LEU A 557 -8.86 16.11 -13.40
C LEU A 557 -7.87 17.23 -13.77
N LEU A 558 -8.27 18.50 -13.78
CA LEU A 558 -7.37 19.62 -14.10
C LEU A 558 -6.13 19.65 -13.20
N GLU A 559 -6.29 19.39 -11.91
CA GLU A 559 -5.16 19.39 -10.96
C GLU A 559 -4.11 18.30 -11.25
N ARG A 560 -4.47 17.30 -12.06
CA ARG A 560 -3.54 16.25 -12.51
C ARG A 560 -2.58 16.73 -13.60
N LEU A 561 -2.87 17.86 -14.23
CA LEU A 561 -1.94 18.54 -15.12
C LEU A 561 -0.90 19.32 -14.30
N PRO A 562 0.35 19.45 -14.81
CA PRO A 562 1.29 20.45 -14.34
C PRO A 562 0.69 21.85 -14.45
N GLU A 563 1.03 22.74 -13.51
CA GLU A 563 0.48 24.09 -13.41
C GLU A 563 0.55 24.88 -14.72
N TRP A 564 1.69 24.80 -15.43
CA TRP A 564 1.91 25.47 -16.71
C TRP A 564 1.00 24.97 -17.85
N LEU A 565 0.45 23.76 -17.75
CA LEU A 565 -0.55 23.23 -18.70
C LEU A 565 -1.99 23.50 -18.28
N ARG A 566 -2.26 23.67 -16.98
CA ARG A 566 -3.64 23.86 -16.47
C ARG A 566 -4.32 25.04 -17.13
N ALA A 567 -3.64 26.19 -17.20
CA ALA A 567 -4.17 27.41 -17.80
C ALA A 567 -4.45 27.31 -19.31
N GLN A 568 -3.89 26.30 -19.99
CA GLN A 568 -4.05 26.08 -21.43
C GLN A 568 -5.14 25.05 -21.76
N ALA A 569 -5.59 24.28 -20.76
CA ALA A 569 -6.56 23.21 -20.96
C ALA A 569 -7.97 23.77 -21.14
N PHE A 570 -8.64 23.35 -22.22
CA PHE A 570 -10.07 23.55 -22.37
C PHE A 570 -10.80 22.54 -21.50
N VAL A 571 -11.76 23.01 -20.71
CA VAL A 571 -12.56 22.18 -19.81
C VAL A 571 -13.73 21.56 -20.58
N ALA A 572 -14.01 20.29 -20.31
CA ALA A 572 -15.13 19.59 -20.91
C ALA A 572 -16.45 20.15 -20.39
N GLU A 573 -17.37 20.50 -21.29
CA GLU A 573 -18.70 21.01 -20.91
C GLU A 573 -19.56 19.94 -20.20
N SER A 574 -19.32 18.66 -20.50
CA SER A 574 -20.12 17.56 -19.97
C SER A 574 -19.34 16.24 -19.91
N HIS A 575 -18.55 16.07 -18.85
CA HIS A 575 -17.89 14.80 -18.54
C HIS A 575 -18.60 14.07 -17.40
N TRP A 576 -18.63 12.73 -17.45
CA TRP A 576 -19.34 11.92 -16.45
C TRP A 576 -18.76 12.06 -15.05
N LEU A 577 -17.44 12.22 -14.95
CA LEU A 577 -16.75 12.40 -13.67
C LEU A 577 -17.11 13.74 -13.03
N ASP A 578 -17.17 14.82 -13.82
CA ASP A 578 -17.53 16.15 -13.32
C ASP A 578 -18.98 16.16 -12.82
N ARG A 579 -19.89 15.51 -13.54
CA ARG A 579 -21.29 15.32 -13.08
C ARG A 579 -21.36 14.52 -11.78
N LEU A 580 -20.56 13.46 -11.65
CA LEU A 580 -20.51 12.66 -10.43
C LEU A 580 -19.97 13.48 -9.25
N THR A 581 -18.87 14.21 -9.43
CA THR A 581 -18.28 15.05 -8.38
C THR A 581 -19.26 16.15 -7.96
N ALA A 582 -19.89 16.85 -8.92
CA ALA A 582 -20.90 17.85 -8.61
C ALA A 582 -22.11 17.26 -7.87
N ALA A 583 -22.60 16.09 -8.29
CA ALA A 583 -23.72 15.42 -7.63
C ALA A 583 -23.37 14.96 -6.21
N MET A 584 -22.14 14.50 -5.97
CA MET A 584 -21.66 14.15 -4.62
C MET A 584 -21.58 15.38 -3.71
N GLU A 585 -21.11 16.52 -4.21
CA GLU A 585 -21.09 17.78 -3.43
C GLU A 585 -22.51 18.29 -3.15
N MET A 586 -23.42 18.19 -4.12
CA MET A 586 -24.84 18.50 -3.90
C MET A 586 -25.46 17.59 -2.83
N HIS A 587 -25.15 16.29 -2.85
CA HIS A 587 -25.64 15.32 -1.88
C HIS A 587 -25.16 15.64 -0.46
N LYS A 588 -23.92 16.10 -0.28
CA LYS A 588 -23.40 16.54 1.03
C LYS A 588 -24.10 17.78 1.59
N ALA A 589 -24.53 18.68 0.70
CA ALA A 589 -25.12 19.95 1.08
C ALA A 589 -26.58 19.81 1.55
N GLN A 590 -27.24 18.72 1.16
CA GLN A 590 -28.59 18.32 1.60
C GLN A 590 -28.53 17.66 2.97
#